data_AF-A0A1G2ZXU3-F1
#
_entry.id   AF-A0A1G2ZXU3-F1
#
_cell.length_a   1.000
_cell.length_b   1.000
_cell.length_c   1.000
_cell.angle_alpha   90.00
_cell.angle_beta   90.00
_cell.angle_gamma   90.00
#
_symmetry.space_group_name_H-M   'P 1'
#
loop_
_entity.id
_entity.type
_entity.pdbx_description
1 polymer ?
#
loop_
_entity_poly.entity_id
_entity_poly.type
_entity_poly.pdbx_seq_one_letter_code
_entity_poly.pdbx_strand_id
1 'polypeptide(L)' 'MGRDNNSIIADPLFADPDNYDFHLAPNSPAIKLGFKPFDYTKAGVYGDPAWMKKATDMKFPPLMDIETGK' A
#
# COMPACT_ATOMS: atom_id res chain seq x y z
N MET A 1 -19.85 -1.41 -0.17
CA MET A 1 -20.30 -2.28 -1.28
C MET A 1 -19.33 -2.11 -2.45
N GLY A 2 -18.96 -3.20 -3.13
CA GLY A 2 -18.05 -3.17 -4.29
C GLY A 2 -18.63 -2.35 -5.44
N ARG A 3 -17.76 -1.68 -6.21
CA ARG A 3 -18.16 -0.73 -7.28
C ARG A 3 -18.08 -1.30 -8.69
N ASP A 4 -17.66 -2.56 -8.81
CA ASP A 4 -17.54 -3.31 -10.05
C ASP A 4 -18.27 -4.66 -9.93
N ASN A 5 -18.83 -5.18 -11.04
CA ASN A 5 -19.62 -6.43 -11.05
C ASN A 5 -18.82 -7.68 -10.66
N ASN A 6 -17.50 -7.63 -10.80
CA ASN A 6 -16.58 -8.70 -10.45
C ASN A 6 -15.89 -8.45 -9.09
N SER A 7 -16.39 -7.48 -8.32
CA SER A 7 -15.89 -7.21 -6.97
C SER A 7 -16.18 -8.37 -6.04
N ILE A 8 -15.19 -8.74 -5.23
CA ILE A 8 -15.34 -9.67 -4.12
C ILE A 8 -15.19 -8.90 -2.83
N ILE A 9 -16.17 -9.02 -1.93
CA ILE A 9 -16.12 -8.46 -0.58
C ILE A 9 -15.79 -9.63 0.35
N ALA A 10 -14.55 -9.67 0.83
CA ALA A 10 -14.05 -10.72 1.71
C ALA A 10 -12.95 -10.16 2.61
N ASP A 11 -12.66 -10.87 3.70
CA ASP A 11 -11.49 -10.59 4.54
C ASP A 11 -10.20 -10.81 3.71
N PRO A 12 -9.32 -9.80 3.59
CA PRO A 12 -8.07 -9.93 2.84
C PRO A 12 -7.07 -10.88 3.49
N LEU A 13 -7.21 -11.20 4.78
CA LEU A 13 -6.28 -12.00 5.57
C LEU A 13 -4.86 -11.41 5.56
N PHE A 14 -4.71 -10.19 6.13
CA PHE A 14 -3.39 -9.62 6.38
C PHE A 14 -2.62 -10.44 7.43
N ALA A 15 -1.29 -10.46 7.31
CA ALA A 15 -0.42 -11.27 8.17
C ALA A 15 -0.39 -10.76 9.61
N ASP A 16 -0.24 -9.46 9.82
CA ASP A 16 -0.22 -8.82 11.14
C ASP A 16 -0.54 -7.32 11.05
N PRO A 17 -1.81 -6.96 10.77
CA PRO A 17 -2.20 -5.57 10.56
C PRO A 17 -2.07 -4.69 11.81
N ASP A 18 -2.12 -5.27 13.02
CA ASP A 18 -1.96 -4.55 14.28
C ASP A 18 -0.52 -4.03 14.46
N ASN A 19 0.46 -4.71 13.85
CA ASN A 19 1.86 -4.29 13.79
C ASN A 19 2.24 -3.71 12.41
N TYR A 20 1.26 -3.25 11.63
CA TYR A 20 1.45 -2.64 10.30
C TYR A 20 2.04 -3.57 9.23
N ASP A 21 1.93 -4.90 9.41
CA ASP A 21 2.24 -5.87 8.38
C ASP A 21 1.00 -6.18 7.52
N PHE A 22 0.92 -5.49 6.39
CA PHE A 22 -0.15 -5.64 5.40
C PHE A 22 0.19 -6.63 4.29
N HIS A 23 1.19 -7.50 4.47
CA HIS A 23 1.35 -8.64 3.57
C HIS A 23 0.15 -9.58 3.67
N LEU A 24 -0.18 -10.24 2.56
CA LEU A 24 -1.27 -11.20 2.52
C LEU A 24 -0.81 -12.56 3.04
N ALA A 25 -1.63 -13.20 3.87
CA ALA A 25 -1.44 -14.59 4.23
C ALA A 25 -1.51 -15.49 2.97
N PRO A 26 -0.81 -16.65 2.95
CA PRO A 26 -0.77 -17.53 1.78
C PRO A 26 -2.15 -18.01 1.28
N ASN A 27 -3.15 -18.03 2.15
CA ASN A 27 -4.52 -18.45 1.85
C ASN A 27 -5.49 -17.28 1.55
N SER A 28 -4.98 -16.06 1.42
CA SER A 28 -5.78 -14.87 1.10
C SER A 28 -6.62 -15.04 -0.17
N PRO A 29 -7.88 -14.55 -0.20
CA PRO A 29 -8.70 -14.58 -1.40
C PRO A 29 -8.07 -13.80 -2.56
N ALA A 30 -7.29 -12.75 -2.28
CA ALA A 30 -6.64 -11.95 -3.32
C ALA A 30 -5.58 -12.75 -4.11
N ILE A 31 -4.83 -13.64 -3.44
CA ILE A 31 -3.85 -14.52 -4.10
C ILE A 31 -4.54 -15.44 -5.10
N LYS A 32 -5.72 -15.98 -4.75
CA LYS A 32 -6.53 -16.83 -5.64
C LYS A 32 -7.06 -16.06 -6.86
N LEU A 33 -7.24 -14.74 -6.74
CA LEU A 33 -7.61 -13.85 -7.85
C LEU A 33 -6.42 -13.46 -8.75
N GLY A 34 -5.23 -13.98 -8.45
CA GLY A 34 -4.02 -13.71 -9.23
C GLY A 34 -3.27 -12.47 -8.78
N PHE A 35 -3.59 -11.89 -7.62
CA PHE A 35 -2.75 -10.87 -7.01
C PHE A 35 -1.36 -11.44 -6.74
N LYS A 36 -0.33 -10.67 -7.10
CA LYS A 36 1.07 -11.04 -6.89
C LYS A 36 1.65 -10.09 -5.83
N PRO A 37 2.01 -10.60 -4.64
CA PRO A 37 2.73 -9.81 -3.66
C PRO A 37 3.98 -9.19 -4.27
N PHE A 38 4.26 -7.95 -3.92
CA PHE A 38 5.43 -7.23 -4.36
C PHE A 38 6.10 -6.54 -3.18
N ASP A 39 7.39 -6.32 -3.31
CA ASP A 39 8.20 -5.63 -2.32
C ASP A 39 7.93 -4.12 -2.41
N TYR A 40 7.02 -3.63 -1.58
CA TYR A 40 6.62 -2.23 -1.57
C TYR A 40 7.76 -1.30 -1.15
N THR A 41 8.83 -1.81 -0.51
CA THR A 41 10.01 -1.00 -0.15
C THR A 41 10.78 -0.55 -1.38
N LYS A 42 10.52 -1.17 -2.54
CA LYS A 42 11.04 -0.81 -3.85
C LYS A 42 10.05 0.05 -4.66
N ALA A 43 8.97 0.53 -4.05
CA ALA A 43 8.11 1.51 -4.69
C ALA A 43 8.80 2.88 -4.70
N GLY A 44 8.77 3.57 -5.84
CA GLY A 44 9.41 4.87 -5.97
C GLY A 44 9.85 5.17 -7.40
N VAL A 45 10.42 6.36 -7.59
CA VAL A 45 10.98 6.79 -8.88
C VAL A 45 12.46 6.45 -8.93
N TYR A 46 12.87 5.69 -9.94
CA TYR A 46 14.26 5.30 -10.21
C TYR A 46 14.64 5.59 -11.66
N GLY A 47 15.93 5.59 -11.96
CA GLY A 47 16.44 5.68 -13.34
C GLY A 47 16.75 7.11 -13.75
N ASP A 48 15.87 7.74 -14.53
CA ASP A 48 16.13 9.05 -15.13
C ASP A 48 16.35 10.13 -14.04
N PRO A 49 17.52 10.82 -14.04
CA PRO A 49 17.83 11.86 -13.06
C PRO A 49 16.83 13.02 -13.02
N ALA A 50 16.22 13.39 -14.14
CA ALA A 50 15.23 14.46 -14.17
C ALA A 50 13.94 14.05 -13.43
N TRP A 51 13.54 12.79 -13.56
CA TRP A 51 12.39 12.24 -12.84
C TRP A 51 12.68 12.06 -11.35
N MET A 52 13.89 11.61 -11.00
CA MET A 52 14.31 11.53 -9.59
C MET A 52 14.30 12.93 -8.94
N LYS A 53 14.90 13.94 -9.60
CA LYS A 53 14.90 15.32 -9.10
C LYS A 53 13.48 15.84 -8.87
N LYS A 54 12.57 15.62 -9.82
CA LYS A 54 11.18 16.04 -9.71
C LYS A 54 10.45 15.35 -8.56
N ALA A 55 10.68 14.06 -8.34
CA ALA A 55 10.07 13.31 -7.24
C ALA A 55 10.54 13.81 -5.86
N THR A 56 11.81 14.21 -5.74
CA THR A 56 12.39 14.70 -4.48
C THR A 56 12.14 16.18 -4.19
N ASP A 57 11.60 16.95 -5.15
CA ASP A 57 11.44 18.41 -5.02
C ASP A 57 10.30 18.80 -4.06
N MET A 58 9.39 17.87 -3.77
CA MET A 58 8.21 18.15 -2.96
C MET A 58 8.57 18.21 -1.47
N LYS A 59 8.31 19.36 -0.85
CA LYS A 59 8.38 19.53 0.60
C LYS A 59 7.01 19.25 1.21
N PHE A 60 6.89 18.12 1.88
CA PHE A 60 5.70 17.81 2.64
C PHE A 60 5.76 18.53 3.99
N PRO A 61 4.66 19.12 4.47
CA PRO A 61 4.55 19.46 5.89
C PRO A 61 4.78 18.18 6.70
N PRO A 62 5.26 18.29 7.96
CA PRO A 62 5.29 17.14 8.85
C PRO A 62 3.91 16.49 8.84
N LEU A 63 3.90 15.15 8.80
CA LEU A 63 2.67 14.39 8.99
C LEU A 63 2.08 14.88 10.32
N MET A 64 0.84 15.38 10.29
CA MET A 64 0.18 15.76 11.54
C MET A 64 0.07 14.49 12.38
N ASP A 65 0.71 14.49 13.54
CA ASP A 65 0.48 13.46 14.54
C ASP A 65 -1.02 13.53 14.89
N ILE A 66 -1.75 12.46 14.58
CA ILE A 66 -3.18 12.35 14.92
C ILE A 66 -3.37 12.24 16.45
N GLU A 67 -2.28 12.26 17.24
CA GLU A 67 -2.29 12.14 18.70
C GLU A 67 -2.32 13.47 19.47
N THR A 68 -2.25 14.64 18.82
CA THR A 68 -2.50 15.92 19.52
C THR A 68 -3.58 16.74 18.82
N GLY A 69 -4.84 16.43 19.13
CA GLY A 69 -5.94 17.20 18.55
C GLY A 69 -7.37 16.96 19.04
N LYS A 70 -7.60 16.50 20.28
CA LYS A 70 -8.91 16.44 20.98
C LYS A 70 -9.95 15.44 20.44
#